data_AF-A0A9X5X9J4-F1
#
_entry.id   AF-A0A9X5X9J4-F1
#
_cell.length_a   1.000
_cell.length_b   1.000
_cell.length_c   1.000
_cell.angle_alpha   90.00
_cell.angle_beta   90.00
_cell.angle_gamma   90.00
#
_symmetry.space_group_name_H-M   'P 1'
#
loop_
_entity.id
_entity.type
_entity.pdbx_description
1 polymer ?
#
loop_
_entity_poly.entity_id
_entity_poly.type
_entity_poly.pdbx_seq_one_letter_code
_entity_poly.pdbx_strand_id
1 'polypeptide(L)'
;MLSKSEAVELAAEFVKAMYPDKVASLVMLPDKCEEYGFGWAIRFDWKEHLETGNPVDAPFTSVVVVPHHGEAAHWPPTALPVAEYMRRREVGDWPSVDRRSGGY
;
A
#
# COMPACT_ATOMS: atom_id res chain seq x y z
N MET A 1 -8.37 -15.34 5.04
CA MET A 1 -7.12 -14.57 5.06
C MET A 1 -6.60 -14.55 3.64
N LEU A 2 -6.25 -13.37 3.13
CA LEU A 2 -5.81 -13.20 1.75
C LEU A 2 -4.39 -13.75 1.60
N SER A 3 -4.10 -14.51 0.55
CA SER A 3 -2.73 -15.00 0.33
C SER A 3 -1.79 -13.87 -0.10
N LYS A 4 -0.49 -14.05 0.12
CA LYS A 4 0.54 -13.08 -0.30
C LYS A 4 0.49 -12.77 -1.79
N SER A 5 0.32 -13.80 -2.62
CA SER A 5 0.21 -13.68 -4.08
C SER A 5 -1.00 -12.86 -4.50
N GLU A 6 -2.18 -13.16 -3.95
CA GLU A 6 -3.39 -12.38 -4.22
C GLU A 6 -3.25 -10.93 -3.74
N ALA A 7 -2.60 -10.71 -2.60
CA ALA A 7 -2.33 -9.37 -2.09
C ALA A 7 -1.39 -8.58 -3.01
N VAL A 8 -0.36 -9.22 -3.56
CA VAL A 8 0.55 -8.59 -4.53
C VAL A 8 -0.18 -8.24 -5.83
N GLU A 9 -1.06 -9.10 -6.32
CA GLU A 9 -1.87 -8.83 -7.51
C GLU A 9 -2.81 -7.64 -7.29
N LEU A 10 -3.55 -7.61 -6.18
CA LEU A 10 -4.44 -6.50 -5.83
C LEU A 10 -3.68 -5.18 -5.65
N ALA A 11 -2.51 -5.21 -5.02
CA ALA A 11 -1.65 -4.05 -4.91
C ALA A 11 -1.14 -3.57 -6.27
N ALA A 12 -0.75 -4.49 -7.15
CA ALA A 12 -0.29 -4.15 -8.49
C ALA A 12 -1.40 -3.46 -9.30
N GLU A 13 -2.62 -4.01 -9.29
CA GLU A 13 -3.77 -3.38 -9.96
C GLU A 13 -4.06 -1.97 -9.42
N PHE A 14 -3.98 -1.79 -8.10
CA PHE A 14 -4.12 -0.48 -7.48
C PHE A 14 -3.05 0.51 -7.96
N VAL A 15 -1.77 0.12 -8.00
CA VAL A 15 -0.69 1.00 -8.45
C VAL A 15 -0.82 1.33 -9.94
N LYS A 16 -1.18 0.36 -10.79
CA LYS A 16 -1.40 0.57 -12.22
C LYS A 16 -2.53 1.57 -12.47
N ALA A 17 -3.61 1.51 -11.68
CA ALA A 17 -4.72 2.46 -11.78
C ALA A 17 -4.30 3.89 -11.38
N MET A 18 -3.40 4.04 -10.41
CA MET A 18 -2.90 5.34 -9.96
C MET A 18 -1.81 5.93 -10.87
N TYR A 19 -1.05 5.08 -11.56
CA TYR A 19 0.06 5.48 -12.43
C TYR A 19 -0.01 4.78 -13.80
N PRO A 20 -1.03 5.09 -14.62
CA PRO A 20 -1.24 4.41 -15.91
C PRO A 20 -0.04 4.55 -16.87
N ASP A 21 0.65 5.70 -16.83
CA ASP A 21 1.80 5.97 -17.69
C ASP A 21 3.09 5.27 -17.24
N LYS A 22 3.11 4.70 -16.02
CA LYS A 22 4.27 4.01 -15.44
C LYS A 22 4.08 2.50 -15.27
N VAL A 23 3.02 1.93 -15.84
CA VAL A 23 2.72 0.49 -15.73
C VAL A 23 3.90 -0.38 -16.17
N ALA A 24 4.61 0.01 -17.25
CA ALA A 24 5.77 -0.73 -17.75
C ALA A 24 7.01 -0.65 -16.82
N SER A 25 7.05 0.32 -15.92
CA SER A 25 8.14 0.53 -14.95
C SER A 25 7.82 -0.11 -13.58
N LEU A 26 6.57 -0.47 -13.32
CA LEU A 26 6.17 -1.04 -12.03
C LEU A 26 6.89 -2.36 -11.73
N VAL A 27 7.61 -2.41 -10.62
CA VAL A 27 8.22 -3.63 -10.07
C VAL A 27 7.64 -3.92 -8.69
N MET A 28 6.89 -5.01 -8.57
CA MET A 28 6.45 -5.53 -7.27
C MET A 28 7.59 -6.28 -6.58
N LEU A 29 7.73 -6.09 -5.26
CA LEU A 29 8.83 -6.65 -4.47
C LEU A 29 8.30 -7.62 -3.41
N PRO A 30 7.78 -8.80 -3.81
CA PRO A 30 7.11 -9.74 -2.90
C PRO A 30 7.98 -10.14 -1.71
N ASP A 31 9.28 -10.32 -1.89
CA ASP A 31 10.20 -10.74 -0.81
C ASP A 31 10.38 -9.69 0.28
N LYS A 32 10.01 -8.44 0.01
CA LYS A 32 10.04 -7.33 0.97
C LYS A 32 8.66 -7.01 1.55
N CYS A 33 7.63 -7.79 1.21
CA CYS A 33 6.29 -7.61 1.76
C CYS A 33 6.17 -8.23 3.14
N GLU A 34 5.40 -7.58 4.01
CA GLU A 34 5.18 -7.98 5.39
C GLU A 34 3.69 -8.23 5.65
N GLU A 35 3.39 -9.25 6.44
CA GLU A 35 2.03 -9.57 6.88
C GLU A 35 1.78 -8.99 8.27
N TYR A 36 0.60 -8.38 8.45
CA TYR A 36 0.09 -7.86 9.71
C TYR A 36 -1.31 -8.42 9.96
N GLY A 37 -1.79 -8.33 11.21
CA GLY A 37 -3.15 -8.79 11.55
C GLY A 37 -4.26 -8.08 10.77
N PHE A 38 -4.07 -6.80 10.44
CA PHE A 38 -5.01 -6.04 9.59
C PHE A 38 -4.93 -6.41 8.10
N GLY A 39 -3.75 -6.77 7.58
CA GLY A 39 -3.53 -6.97 6.15
C GLY A 39 -2.06 -7.07 5.75
N TRP A 40 -1.80 -7.00 4.45
CA TRP A 40 -0.46 -7.01 3.89
C TRP A 40 0.08 -5.60 3.65
N ALA A 41 1.34 -5.37 3.98
CA ALA A 41 2.12 -4.24 3.49
C ALA A 41 2.92 -4.69 2.27
N ILE A 42 2.45 -4.30 1.08
CA ILE A 42 3.05 -4.69 -0.20
C ILE A 42 4.05 -3.64 -0.67
N ARG A 43 5.29 -4.05 -0.91
CA ARG A 43 6.35 -3.19 -1.43
C ARG A 43 6.38 -3.21 -2.95
N PHE A 44 6.62 -2.04 -3.54
CA PHE A 44 6.92 -1.89 -4.96
C PHE A 44 7.96 -0.79 -5.15
N ASP A 45 8.51 -0.72 -6.34
CA ASP A 45 9.39 0.35 -6.77
C ASP A 45 9.24 0.60 -8.28
N TRP A 46 9.87 1.67 -8.77
CA TRP A 46 10.01 1.93 -10.19
C TRP A 46 11.30 1.30 -10.71
N LYS A 47 11.23 0.70 -11.91
CA LYS A 47 12.38 0.07 -12.56
C LYS A 47 13.57 1.03 -12.65
N GLU A 48 13.32 2.28 -13.01
CA GLU A 48 14.38 3.29 -13.15
C GLU A 48 15.11 3.52 -11.82
N HIS A 49 14.38 3.61 -10.70
CA HIS A 49 15.00 3.78 -9.39
C HIS A 49 15.84 2.57 -8.99
N LEU A 50 15.37 1.35 -9.26
CA LEU A 50 16.12 0.14 -8.95
C LEU A 50 17.41 0.03 -9.77
N GLU A 51 17.40 0.50 -11.02
CA GLU A 51 18.55 0.45 -11.92
C GLU A 51 19.57 1.56 -11.64
N THR A 52 19.10 2.78 -11.33
CA THR A 52 19.98 3.95 -11.17
C THR A 52 20.38 4.22 -9.72
N GLY A 53 19.57 3.76 -8.75
CA GLY A 53 19.69 4.12 -7.34
C GLY A 53 19.43 5.61 -7.05
N ASN A 54 18.92 6.36 -8.02
CA ASN A 54 18.66 7.79 -7.88
C ASN A 54 17.37 8.04 -7.09
N PRO A 55 17.42 8.71 -5.93
CA PRO A 55 16.24 8.94 -5.08
C PRO A 55 15.12 9.74 -5.76
N VAL A 56 15.44 10.53 -6.79
CA VAL A 56 14.43 11.30 -7.55
C VAL A 56 13.53 10.39 -8.38
N ASP A 57 14.04 9.22 -8.77
CA ASP A 57 13.29 8.24 -9.55
C ASP A 57 12.40 7.36 -8.67
N ALA A 58 12.53 7.44 -7.34
CA ALA A 58 11.79 6.62 -6.39
C ALA A 58 10.31 7.04 -6.26
N PRO A 59 9.38 6.10 -5.98
CA PRO A 59 8.03 6.47 -5.60
C PRO A 59 8.05 7.21 -4.25
N PHE A 60 7.22 8.25 -4.14
CA PHE A 60 7.04 8.97 -2.87
C PHE A 60 6.59 8.03 -1.74
N THR A 61 5.65 7.13 -2.05
CA THR A 61 5.23 6.04 -1.17
C THR A 61 5.46 4.71 -1.88
N SER A 62 6.36 3.88 -1.35
CA SER A 62 6.72 2.55 -1.89
C SER A 62 5.95 1.39 -1.23
N VAL A 63 4.83 1.68 -0.55
CA VAL A 63 4.00 0.69 0.16
C VAL A 63 2.54 0.85 -0.22
N VAL A 64 1.89 -0.26 -0.54
CA VAL A 64 0.43 -0.37 -0.63
C VAL A 64 -0.06 -1.27 0.50
N VAL A 65 -1.12 -0.86 1.18
CA VAL A 65 -1.79 -1.70 2.18
C VAL A 65 -2.92 -2.46 1.51
N VAL A 66 -2.96 -3.77 1.72
CA VAL A 66 -4.03 -4.66 1.23
C VAL A 66 -4.68 -5.36 2.43
N PRO A 67 -5.85 -4.90 2.89
CA PRO A 67 -6.54 -5.47 4.04
C PRO A 67 -6.98 -6.92 3.82
N HIS A 68 -7.00 -7.72 4.90
CA HIS A 68 -7.51 -9.10 4.84
C HIS A 68 -9.03 -9.19 4.65
N HIS A 69 -9.78 -8.13 5.00
CA HIS A 69 -11.23 -8.17 5.22
C HIS A 69 -12.07 -7.41 4.19
N GLY A 70 -11.69 -7.45 2.91
CA GLY A 70 -12.53 -6.99 1.81
C GLY A 70 -12.57 -5.47 1.60
N GLU A 71 -11.87 -4.70 2.45
CA GLU A 71 -11.54 -3.31 2.15
C GLU A 71 -10.57 -3.22 0.97
N ALA A 72 -10.69 -2.15 0.19
CA ALA A 72 -9.85 -1.94 -0.98
C ALA A 72 -8.38 -1.67 -0.60
N ALA A 73 -7.47 -2.03 -1.51
CA ALA A 73 -6.08 -1.63 -1.43
C ALA A 73 -5.96 -0.09 -1.40
N HIS A 74 -5.04 0.43 -0.60
CA HIS A 74 -4.88 1.87 -0.43
C HIS A 74 -3.46 2.27 0.00
N TRP A 75 -3.17 3.56 -0.12
CA TRP A 75 -1.96 4.15 0.42
C TRP A 75 -2.04 4.26 1.95
N PRO A 76 -1.01 3.85 2.70
CA PRO A 76 -0.95 4.16 4.12
C PRO A 76 -0.80 5.68 4.32
N PRO A 77 -1.21 6.22 5.49
CA PRO A 77 -0.93 7.60 5.85
C PRO A 77 0.58 7.88 5.87
N THR A 78 1.01 8.96 5.24
CA THR A 78 2.44 9.32 5.12
C THR A 78 3.01 9.93 6.40
N ALA A 79 2.15 10.41 7.30
CA ALA A 79 2.54 10.99 8.59
C ALA A 79 2.91 9.95 9.66
N LEU A 80 2.72 8.65 9.39
CA LEU A 80 2.96 7.57 10.34
C LEU A 80 3.77 6.42 9.73
N PRO A 81 4.60 5.73 10.52
CA PRO A 81 5.18 4.46 10.11
C PRO A 81 4.09 3.44 9.76
N VAL A 82 4.30 2.67 8.69
CA VAL A 82 3.31 1.66 8.22
C VAL A 82 2.96 0.67 9.32
N ALA A 83 3.94 0.15 10.07
CA ALA A 83 3.68 -0.80 11.15
C ALA A 83 2.77 -0.22 12.25
N GLU A 84 2.89 1.08 12.55
CA GLU A 84 2.03 1.76 13.53
C GLU A 84 0.62 1.94 12.99
N TYR A 85 0.49 2.31 11.71
CA TYR A 85 -0.82 2.35 11.04
C TYR A 85 -1.51 0.97 11.07
N MET A 86 -0.81 -0.09 10.67
CA MET A 86 -1.35 -1.45 10.65
C MET A 86 -1.82 -1.90 12.04
N ARG A 87 -1.02 -1.62 13.08
CA ARG A 87 -1.37 -1.93 14.48
C ARG A 87 -2.65 -1.20 14.91
N ARG A 88 -2.76 0.10 14.65
CA ARG A 88 -3.95 0.89 15.03
C ARG A 88 -5.21 0.41 14.32
N ARG A 89 -5.08 0.03 13.05
CA ARG A 89 -6.18 -0.55 12.27
C ARG A 89 -6.65 -1.89 12.85
N GLU A 90 -5.71 -2.75 13.25
CA GLU A 90 -6.00 -4.04 13.86
C GLU A 90 -6.79 -3.90 15.17
N VAL A 91 -6.42 -2.95 16.03
CA VAL A 91 -7.10 -2.76 17.33
C VAL A 91 -8.31 -1.82 17.27
N GLY A 92 -8.66 -1.30 16.09
CA GLY A 92 -9.78 -0.35 15.91
C GLY A 92 -9.52 1.05 16.45
N ASP A 93 -8.26 1.38 16.80
CA ASP A 93 -7.80 2.71 17.25
C ASP A 93 -7.35 3.60 16.07
N TRP A 94 -8.03 3.44 14.94
CA TRP A 94 -7.88 4.30 13.79
C TRP A 94 -9.20 5.05 13.58
N PRO A 95 -9.19 6.38 13.40
CA PRO A 95 -10.43 7.11 13.17
C PRO A 95 -11.13 6.53 11.94
N SER A 96 -12.28 5.89 12.17
CA SER A 96 -13.23 5.66 11.09
C SER A 96 -13.69 7.05 10.65
N VAL A 97 -13.50 7.36 9.38
CA VAL A 97 -14.20 8.50 8.77
C VAL A 97 -15.69 8.19 8.84
N ASP A 98 -16.33 8.54 9.94
CA ASP A 98 -17.78 8.60 10.01
C ASP A 98 -18.23 9.72 9.07
N ARG A 99 -18.60 9.35 7.84
CA ARG A 99 -19.18 10.26 6.85
C ARG A 99 -20.56 10.82 7.27
N ARG A 100 -21.03 10.59 8.50
CA ARG A 100 -22.29 11.16 9.02
C ARG A 100 -22.14 12.37 9.92
N SER A 101 -20.92 12.91 10.09
CA SER A 101 -20.71 14.14 10.86
C SER A 101 -20.06 15.21 9.99
N GLY A 102 -20.87 15.91 9.20
CA GLY A 102 -20.37 16.96 8.31
C GLY A 102 -21.49 17.66 7.56
N GLY A 103 -22.41 18.25 8.31
CA GLY A 103 -23.27 19.29 7.76
C GLY A 103 -22.42 20.48 7.33
N TYR A 104 -22.66 20.94 6.10
CA TYR A 104 -22.49 22.31 5.66
C TYR A 104 -23.78 22.72 4.97
#